data_AF-A0A350XWK7-F1
#
_entry.id   AF-A0A350XWK7-F1
#
_cell.length_a   1.000
_cell.length_b   1.000
_cell.length_c   1.000
_cell.angle_alpha   90.00
_cell.angle_beta   90.00
_cell.angle_gamma   90.00
#
_symmetry.space_group_name_H-M   'P 1'
#
loop_
_entity.id
_entity.type
_entity.pdbx_description
1 polymer ?
#
loop_
_entity_poly.entity_id
_entity_poly.type
_entity_poly.pdbx_seq_one_letter_code
_entity_poly.pdbx_strand_id
1 'polypeptide(L)' 'MEEKVMVVSIIGMVIGILVAIVGIYYLVKEKDDKESKKIYGIISGVGAAVFVGMLIKLILTLSQG' A
#
# COMPACT_ATOMS: atom_id res chain seq x y z
N MET A 1 -4.33 12.74 21.01
CA MET A 1 -3.18 12.39 20.15
C MET A 1 -3.45 11.12 19.35
N GLU A 2 -4.10 10.11 19.94
CA GLU A 2 -4.47 8.84 19.29
C GLU A 2 -5.41 8.98 18.09
N GLU A 3 -6.45 9.82 18.15
CA GLU A 3 -7.37 10.03 17.01
C GLU A 3 -6.64 10.47 15.73
N LYS A 4 -5.74 11.45 15.85
CA LYS A 4 -4.94 11.92 14.70
C LYS A 4 -4.04 10.82 14.15
N VAL A 5 -3.51 9.95 15.02
CA VAL A 5 -2.66 8.82 14.61
C VAL A 5 -3.47 7.77 13.87
N MET A 6 -4.69 7.45 14.33
CA MET A 6 -5.60 6.52 13.64
C MET A 6 -6.02 7.06 12.26
N VAL A 7 -6.39 8.34 12.17
CA VAL A 7 -6.76 8.98 10.90
C VAL A 7 -5.61 8.92 9.89
N VAL A 8 -4.38 9.22 10.31
CA VAL A 8 -3.20 9.14 9.43
C VAL A 8 -2.94 7.71 8.97
N SER A 9 -3.07 6.72 9.87
CA SER A 9 -2.90 5.30 9.50
C SER A 9 -3.94 4.84 8.49
N ILE A 10 -5.21 5.23 8.65
CA ILE A 10 -6.30 4.91 7.71
C ILE A 10 -6.04 5.55 6.34
N ILE A 11 -5.68 6.83 6.29
CA ILE A 11 -5.34 7.52 5.03
C ILE A 11 -4.15 6.83 4.34
N GLY A 12 -3.11 6.50 5.12
CA GLY A 12 -1.95 5.76 4.61
C GLY A 12 -2.29 4.38 4.05
N MET A 13 -3.22 3.65 4.70
CA MET A 13 -3.72 2.37 4.20
C MET A 13 -4.50 2.54 2.89
N VAL A 14 -5.38 3.54 2.79
CA VAL A 14 -6.13 3.81 1.55
C VAL A 14 -5.18 4.14 0.40
N ILE A 15 -4.16 4.98 0.64
CA ILE A 15 -3.15 5.29 -0.39
C ILE A 15 -2.36 4.03 -0.77
N GLY A 16 -1.89 3.26 0.22
CA GLY A 16 -1.12 2.03 -0.01
C GLY A 16 -1.89 1.02 -0.86
N ILE A 17 -3.18 0.79 -0.55
CA ILE A 17 -4.00 -0.17 -1.29
C ILE A 17 -4.31 0.31 -2.71
N LEU A 18 -4.55 1.61 -2.92
CA LEU A 18 -4.76 2.17 -4.26
C LEU A 18 -3.50 2.01 -5.12
N VAL A 19 -2.32 2.32 -4.58
CA VAL A 19 -1.04 2.15 -5.28
C VAL A 19 -0.78 0.68 -5.61
N ALA A 20 -1.07 -0.23 -4.66
CA ALA A 20 -0.94 -1.67 -4.89
C ALA A 20 -1.88 -2.17 -6.00
N ILE A 21 -3.15 -1.77 -5.98
CA ILE A 21 -4.15 -2.14 -6.99
C ILE A 21 -3.75 -1.61 -8.36
N VAL A 22 -3.30 -0.35 -8.46
CA VAL A 22 -2.84 0.23 -9.72
C VAL A 22 -1.61 -0.51 -10.24
N GLY A 23 -0.62 -0.79 -9.39
CA GLY A 23 0.55 -1.58 -9.74
C GLY A 23 0.19 -2.96 -10.27
N ILE A 24 -0.72 -3.68 -9.60
CA ILE A 24 -1.20 -5.01 -10.04
C ILE A 24 -1.98 -4.90 -11.35
N TYR A 25 -2.86 -3.90 -11.48
CA TYR A 25 -3.68 -3.69 -12.69
C TYR A 25 -2.79 -3.51 -13.92
N TYR A 26 -1.79 -2.64 -13.84
CA TYR A 26 -0.85 -2.44 -14.93
C TYR A 26 0.06 -3.65 -15.15
N LEU A 27 0.48 -4.35 -14.10
CA LEU A 27 1.28 -5.57 -14.22
C LEU A 27 0.54 -6.71 -14.95
N VAL A 28 -0.78 -6.81 -14.78
CA VAL A 28 -1.62 -7.81 -15.48
C VAL A 28 -1.99 -7.35 -16.89
N LYS A 29 -2.20 -6.04 -17.08
CA LYS A 29 -2.59 -5.45 -18.36
C LYS A 29 -1.44 -5.42 -19.37
N GLU A 30 -0.24 -5.07 -18.91
CA GLU A 30 0.96 -5.01 -19.74
C GLU A 30 1.60 -6.40 -19.82
N LYS A 31 1.14 -7.22 -20.78
CA LYS A 31 1.62 -8.60 -20.95
C LYS A 31 2.89 -8.71 -21.81
N ASP A 32 3.11 -7.79 -22.73
CA ASP A 32 4.17 -7.91 -23.75
C ASP A 32 5.49 -7.22 -23.39
N ASP A 33 5.47 -6.22 -22.52
CA ASP A 33 6.68 -5.48 -22.14
C ASP A 33 7.23 -5.93 -20.77
N LYS A 34 8.36 -6.65 -20.80
CA LYS A 34 9.07 -7.12 -19.61
C LYS A 34 9.68 -5.99 -18.78
N GLU A 35 10.00 -4.86 -19.40
CA GLU A 35 10.60 -3.70 -18.73
C GLU A 35 9.54 -2.96 -17.92
N SER A 36 8.38 -2.72 -18.52
CA SER A 36 7.20 -2.16 -17.87
C SER A 36 6.69 -3.01 -16.70
N LYS A 37 6.68 -4.35 -16.82
CA LYS A 37 6.33 -5.26 -15.71
C LYS A 37 7.21 -5.09 -14.47
N LYS A 38 8.50 -4.82 -14.64
CA LYS A 38 9.40 -4.57 -13.48
C LYS A 38 8.98 -3.31 -12.73
N ILE A 39 8.67 -2.23 -13.46
CA ILE A 39 8.25 -0.97 -12.86
C ILE A 39 6.93 -1.14 -12.12
N TYR A 40 5.92 -1.74 -12.75
CA TYR A 40 4.62 -1.97 -12.10
C TYR A 40 4.70 -2.96 -10.94
N GLY A 41 5.60 -3.93 -11.01
CA GLY A 41 5.90 -4.84 -9.90
C GLY A 41 6.51 -4.12 -8.71
N ILE A 42 7.46 -3.20 -8.95
CA ILE A 42 8.04 -2.35 -7.89
C ILE A 42 6.96 -1.44 -7.30
N ILE A 43 6.14 -0.78 -8.13
CA ILE A 43 5.04 0.07 -7.67
C ILE A 43 4.05 -0.72 -6.81
N SER A 44 3.65 -1.91 -7.26
CA SER A 44 2.79 -2.81 -6.49
C SER A 44 3.43 -3.21 -5.17
N GLY A 45 4.73 -3.54 -5.16
CA GLY A 45 5.47 -3.92 -3.96
C GLY A 45 5.57 -2.78 -2.95
N VAL A 46 5.84 -1.55 -3.42
CA VAL A 46 5.88 -0.35 -2.57
C VAL A 46 4.50 -0.05 -1.98
N GLY A 47 3.44 -0.10 -2.80
CA GLY A 47 2.06 0.08 -2.34
C GLY A 47 1.68 -0.93 -1.26
N ALA A 48 2.01 -2.21 -1.48
CA ALA A 48 1.78 -3.27 -0.50
C ALA A 48 2.60 -3.06 0.80
N ALA A 49 3.86 -2.64 0.70
CA ALA A 49 4.70 -2.36 1.86
C ALA A 49 4.16 -1.20 2.70
N VAL A 50 3.70 -0.11 2.06
CA VAL A 50 3.06 1.01 2.73
C VAL A 50 1.76 0.58 3.42
N PHE A 51 0.92 -0.21 2.73
CA PHE A 51 -0.31 -0.75 3.30
C PHE A 51 -0.03 -1.60 4.55
N VAL A 52 0.90 -2.55 4.46
CA VAL A 52 1.27 -3.43 5.57
C VAL A 52 1.87 -2.63 6.73
N GLY A 53 2.76 -1.66 6.45
CA GLY A 53 3.36 -0.81 7.47
C GLY A 53 2.31 0.00 8.24
N MET A 54 1.35 0.59 7.53
CA MET A 54 0.25 1.35 8.15
C MET A 54 -0.72 0.44 8.90
N LEU A 55 -0.98 -0.77 8.41
CA LEU A 55 -1.81 -1.77 9.08
C LEU A 55 -1.17 -2.24 10.39
N ILE A 56 0.14 -2.54 10.39
CA ILE A 56 0.89 -2.88 11.61
C ILE A 56 0.83 -1.73 12.61
N LYS A 57 1.06 -0.49 12.15
CA LYS A 57 0.98 0.70 13.01
C LYS A 57 -0.41 0.85 13.64
N LEU A 58 -1.47 0.61 12.87
CA LEU A 58 -2.85 0.67 13.36
C LEU A 58 -3.11 -0.39 14.43
N ILE A 59 -2.71 -1.65 14.18
CA ILE A 59 -2.87 -2.76 15.13
C ILE A 59 -2.11 -2.49 16.44
N LEU A 60 -0.87 -2.01 16.34
CA LEU A 60 -0.08 -1.66 17.52
C LEU A 60 -0.71 -0.51 18.31
N THR A 61 -1.28 0.48 17.61
CA THR A 61 -1.99 1.59 18.25
C THR A 61 -3.26 1.10 18.95
N LEU A 62 -4.03 0.20 18.32
CA LEU A 62 -5.23 -0.40 18.91
C LEU A 62 -4.93 -1.33 20.09
N SER A 63 -3.77 -1.98 20.10
CA SER A 63 -3.36 -2.87 21.18
C SER A 63 -2.82 -2.14 22.42
N GLN A 64 -2.47 -0.86 22.28
CA GLN A 64 -1.97 -0.02 23.38
C GLN A 64 -3.02 0.95 23.95
N GLY A 65 -4.17 1.07 23.28
CA GLY A 65 -5.31 1.88 23.71
C GLY A 65 -6.29 1.13 24.59
#